data_AF-A0A8J6KTM5-F1
#
_entry.id   AF-A0A8J6KTM5-F1
#
_cell.length_a   1.000
_cell.length_b   1.000
_cell.length_c   1.000
_cell.angle_alpha   90.00
_cell.angle_beta   90.00
_cell.angle_gamma   90.00
#
_symmetry.space_group_name_H-M   'P 1'
#
loop_
_entity.id
_entity.type
_entity.pdbx_description
1 polymer ?
#
loop_
_entity_poly.entity_id
_entity_poly.type
_entity_poly.pdbx_seq_one_letter_code
_entity_poly.pdbx_strand_id
1 'polypeptide(L)'
;MRTREYEGVRQVKDQNKKVANLKHKEQVEKKKSAQMLEEARRREDSLSDSSQQLQDSLRKKDNRIEELEEALRESVQITAEREMVLAQEESARTSAEKQVEELLMAMEKVKQELESMKAKLSSTQQSLAEKETHLTNLRAERRKHLEEVLEMKQEALLAAISEKDANIALLELSSSKKKTQEEVAALKREKDRLVQQLKQQTQNRMKLMADNYEDDHFKASRSNQTNHKPSPDQIIQSLLELDQNRSKLKLYIGHLTALCHDRDPLILRGLTPPASYNADDDQAAWENELQKMTQEQLQSELEKVEGDNAELQEFANTILQQIADHCPDILEQVVSALEESS
;
A
#
# COMPACT_ATOMS: atom_id res chain seq x y z
N MET A 1 -112.84 -72.80 84.85
CA MET A 1 -112.19 -71.47 84.90
C MET A 1 -110.66 -71.50 84.91
N ARG A 2 -109.99 -72.55 85.41
CA ARG A 2 -108.51 -72.56 85.58
C ARG A 2 -107.68 -72.86 84.31
N THR A 3 -108.30 -73.32 83.23
CA THR A 3 -107.65 -73.59 81.92
C THR A 3 -107.53 -72.35 81.03
N ARG A 4 -108.49 -71.40 81.10
CA ARG A 4 -108.47 -70.15 80.31
C ARG A 4 -107.41 -69.14 80.79
N GLU A 5 -107.10 -69.10 82.08
CA GLU A 5 -106.04 -68.20 82.62
C GLU A 5 -104.63 -68.68 82.26
N TYR A 6 -104.39 -69.99 82.25
CA TYR A 6 -103.10 -70.55 81.81
C TYR A 6 -102.87 -70.33 80.30
N GLU A 7 -103.92 -70.38 79.48
CA GLU A 7 -103.87 -70.06 78.06
C GLU A 7 -103.59 -68.57 77.82
N GLY A 8 -104.22 -67.67 78.60
CA GLY A 8 -103.99 -66.22 78.52
C GLY A 8 -102.57 -65.79 78.91
N VAL A 9 -102.01 -66.34 80.00
CA VAL A 9 -100.62 -66.03 80.42
C VAL A 9 -99.59 -66.56 79.41
N ARG A 10 -99.84 -67.72 78.80
CA ARG A 10 -99.00 -68.27 77.73
C ARG A 10 -99.06 -67.40 76.48
N GLN A 11 -100.26 -66.94 76.10
CA GLN A 11 -100.49 -66.05 74.97
C GLN A 11 -99.78 -64.69 75.13
N VAL A 12 -99.84 -64.07 76.31
CA VAL A 12 -99.14 -62.80 76.60
C VAL A 12 -97.61 -62.98 76.56
N LYS A 13 -97.09 -64.09 77.09
CA LYS A 13 -95.65 -64.40 77.06
C LYS A 13 -95.15 -64.65 75.62
N ASP A 14 -95.96 -65.32 74.80
CA ASP A 14 -95.65 -65.56 73.39
C ASP A 14 -95.79 -64.27 72.56
N GLN A 15 -96.75 -63.40 72.88
CA GLN A 15 -96.86 -62.06 72.29
C GLN A 15 -95.66 -61.19 72.66
N ASN A 16 -95.21 -61.17 73.91
CA ASN A 16 -94.02 -60.40 74.32
C ASN A 16 -92.73 -60.91 73.67
N LYS A 17 -92.57 -62.23 73.52
CA LYS A 17 -91.46 -62.80 72.74
C LYS A 17 -91.53 -62.40 71.27
N LYS A 18 -92.73 -62.39 70.67
CA LYS A 18 -92.94 -61.90 69.29
C LYS A 18 -92.58 -60.42 69.16
N VAL A 19 -93.01 -59.56 70.08
CA VAL A 19 -92.67 -58.13 70.09
C VAL A 19 -91.16 -57.92 70.26
N ALA A 20 -90.51 -58.66 71.16
CA ALA A 20 -89.06 -58.60 71.34
C ALA A 20 -88.30 -59.05 70.07
N ASN A 21 -88.74 -60.14 69.44
CA ASN A 21 -88.17 -60.62 68.18
C ASN A 21 -88.40 -59.64 67.02
N LEU A 22 -89.56 -58.97 66.97
CA LEU A 22 -89.85 -57.92 65.99
C LEU A 22 -88.94 -56.71 66.20
N LYS A 23 -88.75 -56.25 67.44
CA LYS A 23 -87.82 -55.14 67.76
C LYS A 23 -86.37 -55.49 67.41
N HIS A 24 -85.93 -56.72 67.69
CA HIS A 24 -84.59 -57.15 67.31
C HIS A 24 -84.43 -57.23 65.79
N LYS A 25 -85.42 -57.80 65.08
CA LYS A 25 -85.42 -57.85 63.61
C LYS A 25 -85.41 -56.44 63.01
N GLU A 26 -86.23 -55.53 63.53
CA GLU A 26 -86.26 -54.13 63.12
C GLU A 26 -84.92 -53.42 63.39
N GLN A 27 -84.28 -53.68 64.53
CA GLN A 27 -82.97 -53.13 64.84
C GLN A 27 -81.86 -53.69 63.93
N VAL A 28 -81.93 -54.98 63.59
CA VAL A 28 -81.00 -55.62 62.64
C VAL A 28 -81.20 -55.07 61.23
N GLU A 29 -82.45 -54.92 60.78
CA GLU A 29 -82.77 -54.30 59.49
C GLU A 29 -82.33 -52.82 59.45
N LYS A 30 -82.51 -52.07 60.54
CA LYS A 30 -82.05 -50.68 60.64
C LYS A 30 -80.52 -50.59 60.59
N LYS A 31 -79.79 -51.50 61.25
CA LYS A 31 -78.32 -51.59 61.15
C LYS A 31 -77.87 -51.96 59.74
N LYS A 32 -78.53 -52.93 59.10
CA LYS A 32 -78.24 -53.34 57.73
C LYS A 32 -78.50 -52.22 56.73
N SER A 33 -79.61 -51.49 56.90
CA SER A 33 -79.95 -50.31 56.10
C SER A 33 -78.93 -49.18 56.29
N ALA A 34 -78.50 -48.91 57.53
CA ALA A 34 -77.46 -47.93 57.82
C ALA A 34 -76.09 -48.32 57.20
N GLN A 35 -75.69 -49.59 57.31
CA GLN A 35 -74.47 -50.10 56.69
C GLN A 35 -74.51 -49.99 55.16
N MET A 36 -75.63 -50.33 54.52
CA MET A 36 -75.79 -50.17 53.07
C MET A 36 -75.67 -48.71 52.62
N LEU A 37 -76.20 -47.78 53.42
CA LEU A 37 -76.14 -46.34 53.13
C LEU A 37 -74.72 -45.79 53.31
N GLU A 38 -73.98 -46.29 54.31
CA GLU A 38 -72.57 -45.96 54.54
C GLU A 38 -71.66 -46.56 53.44
N GLU A 39 -71.90 -47.79 53.00
CA GLU A 39 -71.21 -48.38 51.85
C GLU A 39 -71.52 -47.64 50.54
N ALA A 40 -72.77 -47.21 50.33
CA ALA A 40 -73.15 -46.41 49.17
C ALA A 40 -72.42 -45.06 49.15
N ARG A 41 -72.36 -44.36 50.30
CA ARG A 41 -71.58 -43.12 50.44
C ARG A 41 -70.10 -43.34 50.18
N ARG A 42 -69.47 -44.38 50.74
CA ARG A 42 -68.05 -44.67 50.47
C ARG A 42 -67.77 -44.97 49.01
N ARG A 43 -68.68 -45.66 48.31
CA ARG A 43 -68.56 -45.90 46.86
C ARG A 43 -68.72 -44.60 46.08
N GLU A 44 -69.65 -43.74 46.48
CA GLU A 44 -69.84 -42.41 45.89
C GLU A 44 -68.61 -41.51 46.08
N ASP A 45 -68.05 -41.45 47.30
CA ASP A 45 -66.82 -40.71 47.61
C ASP A 45 -65.64 -41.23 46.78
N SER A 46 -65.47 -42.56 46.69
CA SER A 46 -64.39 -43.16 45.88
C SER A 46 -64.55 -42.90 44.38
N LEU A 47 -65.80 -42.89 43.87
CA LEU A 47 -66.08 -42.56 42.47
C LEU A 47 -65.85 -41.06 42.21
N SER A 48 -66.22 -40.21 43.17
CA SER A 48 -65.97 -38.77 43.13
C SER A 48 -64.47 -38.47 43.10
N ASP A 49 -63.68 -39.12 43.97
CA ASP A 49 -62.22 -38.99 44.00
C ASP A 49 -61.57 -39.46 42.69
N SER A 50 -62.02 -40.61 42.16
CA SER A 50 -61.52 -41.13 40.87
C SER A 50 -61.87 -40.19 39.71
N SER A 51 -63.08 -39.62 39.71
CA SER A 51 -63.50 -38.63 38.72
C SER A 51 -62.67 -37.35 38.81
N GLN A 52 -62.41 -36.86 40.02
CA GLN A 52 -61.58 -35.67 40.25
C GLN A 52 -60.14 -35.88 39.77
N GLN A 53 -59.53 -37.03 40.06
CA GLN A 53 -58.18 -37.38 39.59
C GLN A 53 -58.10 -37.45 38.06
N LEU A 54 -59.13 -37.98 37.39
CA LEU A 54 -59.20 -38.00 35.93
C LEU A 54 -59.34 -36.59 35.35
N GLN A 55 -60.17 -35.73 35.95
CA GLN A 55 -60.29 -34.32 35.54
C GLN A 55 -58.96 -33.57 35.71
N ASP A 56 -58.26 -33.77 36.83
CA ASP A 56 -56.97 -33.14 37.07
C ASP A 56 -55.90 -33.64 36.09
N SER A 57 -55.94 -34.93 35.73
CA SER A 57 -55.05 -35.52 34.72
C SER A 57 -55.32 -34.97 33.32
N LEU A 58 -56.60 -34.80 32.95
CA LEU A 58 -56.99 -34.19 31.68
C LEU A 58 -56.52 -32.74 31.61
N ARG A 59 -56.77 -31.93 32.65
CA ARG A 59 -56.29 -30.53 32.72
C ARG A 59 -54.78 -30.43 32.55
N LYS A 60 -54.01 -31.31 33.18
CA LYS A 60 -52.54 -31.35 33.02
C LYS A 60 -52.13 -31.69 31.59
N LYS A 61 -52.84 -32.60 30.94
CA LYS A 61 -52.58 -32.93 29.52
C LYS A 61 -52.96 -31.78 28.61
N ASP A 62 -54.07 -31.10 28.85
CA ASP A 62 -54.50 -29.93 28.08
C ASP A 62 -53.46 -28.80 28.17
N ASN A 63 -53.00 -28.47 29.38
CA ASN A 63 -51.93 -27.50 29.57
C ASN A 63 -50.64 -27.92 28.83
N ARG A 64 -50.29 -29.20 28.88
CA ARG A 64 -49.10 -29.72 28.18
C ARG A 64 -49.25 -29.66 26.66
N ILE A 65 -50.45 -29.87 26.14
CA ILE A 65 -50.74 -29.72 24.71
C ILE A 65 -50.58 -28.26 24.31
N GLU A 66 -51.15 -27.33 25.07
CA GLU A 66 -51.05 -25.90 24.81
C GLU A 66 -49.58 -25.42 24.78
N GLU A 67 -48.76 -25.84 25.75
CA GLU A 67 -47.31 -25.56 25.76
C GLU A 67 -46.59 -26.08 24.50
N LEU A 68 -46.92 -27.30 24.06
CA LEU A 68 -46.30 -27.91 22.89
C LEU A 68 -46.75 -27.25 21.59
N GLU A 69 -48.01 -26.83 21.50
CA GLU A 69 -48.51 -26.07 20.37
C GLU A 69 -47.83 -24.71 20.28
N GLU A 70 -47.61 -24.04 21.41
CA GLU A 70 -46.92 -22.75 21.43
C GLU A 70 -45.45 -22.90 21.03
N ALA A 71 -44.75 -23.88 21.59
CA ALA A 71 -43.37 -24.20 21.17
C ALA A 71 -43.28 -24.57 19.68
N LEU A 72 -44.31 -25.23 19.12
CA LEU A 72 -44.36 -25.54 17.70
C LEU A 72 -44.59 -24.27 16.85
N ARG A 73 -45.49 -23.37 17.28
CA ARG A 73 -45.71 -22.07 16.62
C ARG A 73 -44.41 -21.27 16.58
N GLU A 74 -43.70 -21.16 17.70
CA GLU A 74 -42.39 -20.51 17.80
C GLU A 74 -41.35 -21.19 16.89
N SER A 75 -41.26 -22.52 16.90
CA SER A 75 -40.31 -23.26 16.07
C SER A 75 -40.55 -23.04 14.57
N VAL A 76 -41.81 -22.96 14.14
CA VAL A 76 -42.17 -22.69 12.75
C VAL A 76 -41.81 -21.25 12.38
N GLN A 77 -42.09 -20.28 13.26
CA GLN A 77 -41.73 -18.89 13.05
C GLN A 77 -40.21 -18.72 12.92
N ILE A 78 -39.43 -19.29 13.84
CA ILE A 78 -37.96 -19.25 13.80
C ILE A 78 -37.43 -19.88 12.51
N THR A 79 -38.05 -20.96 12.03
CA THR A 79 -37.63 -21.62 10.78
C THR A 79 -37.87 -20.70 9.58
N ALA A 80 -39.04 -20.06 9.50
CA ALA A 80 -39.35 -19.12 8.43
C ALA A 80 -38.43 -17.89 8.43
N GLU A 81 -38.14 -17.33 9.61
CA GLU A 81 -37.19 -16.23 9.77
C GLU A 81 -35.79 -16.63 9.32
N ARG A 82 -35.34 -17.85 9.69
CA ARG A 82 -34.04 -18.38 9.28
C ARG A 82 -33.93 -18.59 7.77
N GLU A 83 -34.98 -19.11 7.14
CA GLU A 83 -35.01 -19.30 5.68
C GLU A 83 -34.94 -17.96 4.94
N MET A 84 -35.62 -16.93 5.44
CA MET A 84 -35.55 -15.58 4.86
C MET A 84 -34.13 -14.99 4.97
N VAL A 85 -33.48 -15.13 6.13
CA VAL A 85 -32.08 -14.71 6.31
C VAL A 85 -31.16 -15.50 5.37
N LEU A 86 -31.36 -16.82 5.25
CA LEU A 86 -30.54 -17.65 4.36
C LEU A 86 -30.65 -17.21 2.89
N ALA A 87 -31.86 -16.89 2.42
CA ALA A 87 -32.08 -16.39 1.06
C ALA A 87 -31.44 -15.00 0.85
N GLN A 88 -31.50 -14.13 1.86
CA GLN A 88 -30.83 -12.82 1.82
C GLN A 88 -29.32 -12.97 1.77
N GLU A 89 -28.74 -13.83 2.61
CA GLU A 89 -27.30 -14.14 2.63
C GLU A 89 -26.84 -14.77 1.31
N GLU A 90 -27.63 -15.67 0.72
CA GLU A 90 -27.32 -16.26 -0.58
C GLU A 90 -27.30 -15.22 -1.71
N SER A 91 -28.27 -14.29 -1.70
CA SER A 91 -28.29 -13.17 -2.65
C SER A 91 -27.09 -12.24 -2.48
N ALA A 92 -26.74 -11.91 -1.23
CA ALA A 92 -25.58 -11.08 -0.91
C ALA A 92 -24.26 -11.77 -1.33
N ARG A 93 -24.14 -13.08 -1.07
CA ARG A 93 -23.00 -13.90 -1.50
C ARG A 93 -22.85 -13.88 -3.01
N THR A 94 -23.92 -14.15 -3.77
CA THR A 94 -23.87 -14.12 -5.24
C THR A 94 -23.52 -12.72 -5.78
N SER A 95 -23.98 -11.65 -5.14
CA SER A 95 -23.57 -10.29 -5.51
C SER A 95 -22.08 -10.06 -5.24
N ALA A 96 -21.56 -10.51 -4.10
CA ALA A 96 -20.15 -10.37 -3.76
C ALA A 96 -19.25 -11.20 -4.70
N GLU A 97 -19.67 -12.43 -5.05
CA GLU A 97 -18.98 -13.27 -6.03
C GLU A 97 -18.82 -12.56 -7.39
N LYS A 98 -19.87 -11.89 -7.87
CA LYS A 98 -19.81 -11.11 -9.13
C LYS A 98 -18.85 -9.92 -9.03
N GLN A 99 -18.88 -9.18 -7.92
CA GLN A 99 -17.95 -8.07 -7.72
C GLN A 99 -16.49 -8.53 -7.71
N VAL A 100 -16.21 -9.69 -7.10
CA VAL A 100 -14.86 -10.29 -7.11
C VAL A 100 -14.45 -10.69 -8.53
N GLU A 101 -15.35 -11.28 -9.31
CA GLU A 101 -15.06 -11.65 -10.71
C GLU A 101 -14.76 -10.42 -11.57
N GLU A 102 -15.53 -9.34 -11.43
CA GLU A 102 -15.29 -8.06 -12.10
C GLU A 102 -13.94 -7.45 -11.71
N LEU A 103 -13.59 -7.47 -10.42
CA LEU A 103 -12.29 -6.99 -9.94
C LEU A 103 -11.12 -7.82 -10.47
N LEU A 104 -11.27 -9.15 -10.56
CA LEU A 104 -10.26 -10.02 -11.14
C LEU A 104 -10.03 -9.72 -12.63
N MET A 105 -11.11 -9.48 -13.39
CA MET A 105 -11.00 -9.07 -14.79
C MET A 105 -10.33 -7.70 -14.94
N ALA A 106 -10.67 -6.73 -14.09
CA ALA A 106 -10.04 -5.41 -14.08
C ALA A 106 -8.54 -5.51 -13.75
N MET A 107 -8.18 -6.33 -12.76
CA MET A 107 -6.80 -6.58 -12.37
C MET A 107 -5.98 -7.18 -13.50
N GLU A 108 -6.53 -8.16 -14.23
CA GLU A 108 -5.84 -8.77 -15.38
C GLU A 108 -5.63 -7.76 -16.51
N LYS A 109 -6.60 -6.85 -16.75
CA LYS A 109 -6.44 -5.77 -17.72
C LYS A 109 -5.31 -4.81 -17.33
N VAL A 110 -5.25 -4.38 -16.06
CA VAL A 110 -4.18 -3.51 -15.55
C VAL A 110 -2.81 -4.19 -15.69
N LYS A 111 -2.73 -5.49 -15.42
CA LYS A 111 -1.50 -6.28 -15.59
C LYS A 111 -1.04 -6.31 -17.05
N GLN A 112 -1.96 -6.46 -18.01
CA GLN A 112 -1.65 -6.42 -19.44
C GLN A 112 -1.18 -5.03 -19.89
N GLU A 113 -1.81 -3.96 -19.38
CA GLU A 113 -1.39 -2.58 -19.63
C GLU A 113 0.01 -2.30 -19.08
N LEU A 114 0.32 -2.78 -17.88
CA LEU A 114 1.65 -2.69 -17.28
C LEU A 114 2.71 -3.37 -18.14
N GLU A 115 2.44 -4.58 -18.64
CA GLU A 115 3.38 -5.30 -19.49
C GLU A 115 3.59 -4.59 -20.84
N SER A 116 2.52 -4.02 -21.41
CA SER A 116 2.61 -3.18 -22.60
C SER A 116 3.47 -1.92 -22.36
N MET A 117 3.31 -1.27 -21.21
CA MET A 117 4.11 -0.10 -20.83
C MET A 117 5.59 -0.48 -20.63
N LYS A 118 5.89 -1.61 -19.98
CA LYS A 118 7.28 -2.10 -19.85
C LYS A 118 7.94 -2.33 -21.20
N ALA A 119 7.23 -2.93 -22.15
CA ALA A 119 7.75 -3.15 -23.50
C ALA A 119 8.05 -1.82 -24.23
N LYS A 120 7.18 -0.82 -24.09
CA LYS A 120 7.37 0.53 -24.66
C LYS A 120 8.52 1.28 -23.99
N LEU A 121 8.71 1.13 -22.68
CA LEU A 121 9.82 1.72 -21.96
C LEU A 121 11.15 1.14 -22.45
N SER A 122 11.23 -0.20 -22.54
CA SER A 122 12.41 -0.91 -23.04
C SER A 122 12.79 -0.48 -24.46
N SER A 123 11.82 -0.39 -25.38
CA SER A 123 12.09 0.03 -26.76
C SER A 123 12.53 1.50 -26.86
N THR A 124 11.98 2.37 -26.01
CA THR A 124 12.36 3.79 -25.93
C THR A 124 13.78 3.94 -25.37
N GLN A 125 14.12 3.17 -24.34
CA GLN A 125 15.47 3.13 -23.74
C GLN A 125 16.51 2.61 -24.74
N GLN A 126 16.18 1.58 -25.52
CA GLN A 126 17.05 1.10 -26.60
C GLN A 126 17.27 2.19 -27.65
N SER A 127 16.19 2.86 -28.10
CA SER A 127 16.31 3.93 -29.08
C SER A 127 17.17 5.10 -28.57
N LEU A 128 17.06 5.44 -27.28
CA LEU A 128 17.91 6.44 -26.64
C LEU A 128 19.39 6.03 -26.69
N ALA A 129 19.71 4.80 -26.29
CA ALA A 129 21.09 4.29 -26.30
C ALA A 129 21.70 4.28 -27.72
N GLU A 130 20.90 3.94 -28.73
CA GLU A 130 21.29 4.03 -30.14
C GLU A 130 21.60 5.47 -30.56
N LYS A 131 20.78 6.44 -30.13
CA LYS A 131 21.00 7.86 -30.40
C LYS A 131 22.21 8.41 -29.68
N GLU A 132 22.46 8.00 -28.44
CA GLU A 132 23.67 8.35 -27.69
C GLU A 132 24.92 7.85 -28.39
N THR A 133 24.92 6.58 -28.80
CA THR A 133 26.02 5.97 -29.58
C THR A 133 26.24 6.69 -30.91
N HIS A 134 25.17 7.06 -31.61
CA HIS A 134 25.29 7.81 -32.85
C HIS A 134 25.91 9.20 -32.61
N LEU A 135 25.52 9.86 -31.52
CA LEU A 135 26.00 11.18 -31.18
C LEU A 135 27.47 11.14 -30.73
N THR A 136 27.91 10.11 -30.00
CA THR A 136 29.33 9.90 -29.70
C THR A 136 30.15 9.68 -30.96
N ASN A 137 29.64 8.91 -31.93
CA ASN A 137 30.31 8.70 -33.21
C ASN A 137 30.45 10.00 -34.01
N LEU A 138 29.37 10.79 -34.13
CA LEU A 138 29.42 12.10 -34.79
C LEU A 138 30.39 13.07 -34.12
N ARG A 139 30.48 13.06 -32.78
CA ARG A 139 31.50 13.84 -32.05
C ARG A 139 32.91 13.40 -32.41
N ALA A 140 33.17 12.10 -32.42
CA ALA A 140 34.48 11.55 -32.78
C ALA A 140 34.85 11.87 -34.24
N GLU A 141 33.91 11.71 -35.17
CA GLU A 141 34.11 12.09 -36.57
C GLU A 141 34.41 13.58 -36.70
N ARG A 142 33.65 14.46 -36.03
CA ARG A 142 33.90 15.90 -36.05
C ARG A 142 35.30 16.25 -35.56
N ARG A 143 35.79 15.58 -34.50
CA ARG A 143 37.17 15.76 -34.00
C ARG A 143 38.20 15.35 -35.06
N LYS A 144 38.03 14.16 -35.65
CA LYS A 144 38.90 13.68 -36.73
C LYS A 144 38.95 14.65 -37.92
N HIS A 145 37.80 15.15 -38.38
CA HIS A 145 37.75 16.11 -39.48
C HIS A 145 38.45 17.43 -39.12
N LEU A 146 38.33 17.88 -37.87
CA LEU A 146 39.03 19.08 -37.39
C LEU A 146 40.55 18.88 -37.41
N GLU A 147 41.03 17.72 -36.97
CA GLU A 147 42.44 17.35 -37.04
C GLU A 147 42.96 17.37 -38.47
N GLU A 148 42.27 16.70 -39.40
CA GLU A 148 42.62 16.65 -40.84
C GLU A 148 42.69 18.05 -41.46
N VAL A 149 41.71 18.92 -41.16
CA VAL A 149 41.71 20.31 -41.67
C VAL A 149 42.88 21.12 -41.10
N LEU A 150 43.23 20.93 -39.84
CA LEU A 150 44.35 21.63 -39.23
C LEU A 150 45.70 21.14 -39.78
N GLU A 151 45.81 19.84 -40.07
CA GLU A 151 46.98 19.24 -40.72
C GLU A 151 47.15 19.76 -42.16
N MET A 152 46.09 19.73 -42.98
CA MET A 152 46.13 20.29 -44.34
C MET A 152 46.52 21.78 -44.35
N LYS A 153 46.03 22.57 -43.39
CA LYS A 153 46.45 23.98 -43.25
C LYS A 153 47.94 24.12 -42.92
N GLN A 154 48.47 23.25 -42.08
CA GLN A 154 49.89 23.24 -41.73
C GLN A 154 50.75 22.87 -42.94
N GLU A 155 50.37 21.83 -43.68
CA GLU A 155 51.07 21.39 -44.89
C GLU A 155 51.06 22.46 -45.99
N ALA A 156 49.92 23.11 -46.21
CA ALA A 156 49.81 24.20 -47.20
C ALA A 156 50.73 25.39 -46.86
N LEU A 157 50.83 25.76 -45.57
CA LEU A 157 51.74 26.80 -45.12
C LEU A 157 53.21 26.40 -45.29
N LEU A 158 53.57 25.16 -44.96
CA LEU A 158 54.91 24.63 -45.15
C LEU A 158 55.31 24.58 -46.63
N ALA A 159 54.39 24.14 -47.51
CA ALA A 159 54.61 24.13 -48.95
C ALA A 159 54.83 25.54 -49.50
N ALA A 160 54.02 26.52 -49.10
CA ALA A 160 54.18 27.91 -49.49
C ALA A 160 55.52 28.51 -49.02
N ILE A 161 55.95 28.20 -47.78
CA ILE A 161 57.28 28.61 -47.28
C ILE A 161 58.39 27.99 -48.12
N SER A 162 58.31 26.70 -48.40
CA SER A 162 59.29 25.98 -49.22
C SER A 162 59.36 26.54 -50.64
N GLU A 163 58.23 26.94 -51.23
CA GLU A 163 58.18 27.60 -52.53
C GLU A 163 58.90 28.96 -52.49
N LYS A 164 58.66 29.77 -51.45
CA LYS A 164 59.37 31.05 -51.26
C LYS A 164 60.88 30.85 -51.09
N ASP A 165 61.31 29.84 -50.34
CA ASP A 165 62.73 29.52 -50.16
C ASP A 165 63.40 29.10 -51.48
N ALA A 166 62.73 28.28 -52.30
CA ALA A 166 63.22 27.92 -53.63
C ALA A 166 63.36 29.14 -54.55
N ASN A 167 62.37 30.04 -54.54
CA ASN A 167 62.40 31.27 -55.34
C ASN A 167 63.52 32.22 -54.88
N ILE A 168 63.74 32.36 -53.57
CA ILE A 168 64.87 33.14 -53.02
C ILE A 168 66.19 32.55 -53.51
N ALA A 169 66.38 31.23 -53.39
CA ALA A 169 67.62 30.57 -53.82
C ALA A 169 67.89 30.77 -55.32
N LEU A 170 66.87 30.66 -56.18
CA LEU A 170 66.98 30.91 -57.62
C LEU A 170 67.38 32.35 -57.93
N LEU A 171 66.81 33.33 -57.24
CA LEU A 171 67.13 34.75 -57.43
C LEU A 171 68.50 35.13 -56.85
N GLU A 172 68.94 34.50 -55.77
CA GLU A 172 70.28 34.70 -55.19
C GLU A 172 71.39 34.11 -56.08
N LEU A 173 71.09 33.04 -56.83
CA LEU A 173 72.01 32.45 -57.81
C LEU A 173 72.04 33.20 -59.16
N SER A 174 71.03 33.99 -59.48
CA SER A 174 70.96 34.76 -60.73
C SER A 174 71.57 36.18 -60.55
N SER A 175 72.49 36.55 -61.46
CA SER A 175 73.46 37.65 -61.29
C SER A 175 72.92 38.99 -60.78
N SER A 176 73.66 39.60 -59.84
CA SER A 176 73.37 40.79 -59.02
C SER A 176 73.02 42.08 -59.78
N LYS A 177 71.76 42.24 -60.17
CA LYS A 177 71.17 43.55 -60.48
C LYS A 177 70.43 44.08 -59.26
N LYS A 178 70.46 45.39 -59.03
CA LYS A 178 69.78 46.06 -57.90
C LYS A 178 68.29 45.70 -57.80
N LYS A 179 67.62 45.48 -58.94
CA LYS A 179 66.23 45.02 -59.05
C LYS A 179 66.00 43.61 -58.49
N THR A 180 66.95 42.69 -58.69
CA THR A 180 66.91 41.31 -58.15
C THR A 180 66.99 41.31 -56.62
N GLN A 181 67.74 42.26 -56.04
CA GLN A 181 67.93 42.35 -54.59
C GLN A 181 66.68 42.88 -53.86
N GLU A 182 65.94 43.79 -54.48
CA GLU A 182 64.65 44.26 -53.96
C GLU A 182 63.60 43.15 -53.96
N GLU A 183 63.57 42.32 -55.00
CA GLU A 183 62.66 41.17 -55.13
C GLU A 183 62.97 40.08 -54.09
N VAL A 184 64.25 39.75 -53.87
CA VAL A 184 64.68 38.86 -52.79
C VAL A 184 64.27 39.41 -51.41
N ALA A 185 64.43 40.71 -51.18
CA ALA A 185 64.01 41.33 -49.92
C ALA A 185 62.48 41.31 -49.74
N ALA A 186 61.70 41.41 -50.82
CA ALA A 186 60.25 41.25 -50.78
C ALA A 186 59.85 39.80 -50.43
N LEU A 187 60.44 38.81 -51.09
CA LEU A 187 60.19 37.39 -50.84
C LEU A 187 60.57 36.97 -49.40
N LYS A 188 61.68 37.49 -48.86
CA LYS A 188 62.06 37.25 -47.45
C LYS A 188 61.00 37.76 -46.48
N ARG A 189 60.47 38.98 -46.69
CA ARG A 189 59.38 39.52 -45.86
C ARG A 189 58.09 38.71 -45.99
N GLU A 190 57.77 38.23 -47.19
CA GLU A 190 56.59 37.39 -47.42
C GLU A 190 56.75 36.01 -46.74
N LYS A 191 57.93 35.41 -46.81
CA LYS A 191 58.26 34.19 -46.08
C LYS A 191 58.13 34.37 -44.58
N ASP A 192 58.69 35.45 -44.03
CA ASP A 192 58.63 35.71 -42.58
C ASP A 192 57.17 35.83 -42.10
N ARG A 193 56.28 36.42 -42.92
CA ARG A 193 54.83 36.43 -42.66
C ARG A 193 54.23 35.03 -42.65
N LEU A 194 54.57 34.17 -43.63
CA LEU A 194 54.10 32.79 -43.67
C LEU A 194 54.60 31.97 -42.47
N VAL A 195 55.86 32.16 -42.06
CA VAL A 195 56.44 31.51 -40.88
C VAL A 195 55.73 31.96 -39.59
N GLN A 196 55.38 33.25 -39.47
CA GLN A 196 54.58 33.73 -38.35
C GLN A 196 53.17 33.10 -38.35
N GLN A 197 52.53 33.00 -39.52
CA GLN A 197 51.23 32.32 -39.66
C GLN A 197 51.30 30.84 -39.27
N LEU A 198 52.36 30.13 -39.65
CA LEU A 198 52.59 28.74 -39.28
C LEU A 198 52.75 28.57 -37.76
N LYS A 199 53.52 29.45 -37.10
CA LYS A 199 53.67 29.45 -35.64
C LYS A 199 52.33 29.67 -34.94
N GLN A 200 51.55 30.65 -35.40
CA GLN A 200 50.22 30.92 -34.86
C GLN A 200 49.27 29.74 -35.07
N GLN A 201 49.29 29.12 -36.26
CA GLN A 201 48.47 27.95 -36.56
C GLN A 201 48.83 26.77 -35.65
N THR A 202 50.12 26.53 -35.43
CA THR A 202 50.60 25.43 -34.57
C THR A 202 50.15 25.63 -33.12
N GLN A 203 50.24 26.88 -32.62
CA GLN A 203 49.76 27.24 -31.30
C GLN A 203 48.24 27.09 -31.17
N ASN A 204 47.48 27.53 -32.17
CA ASN A 204 46.02 27.39 -32.20
C ASN A 204 45.60 25.92 -32.22
N ARG A 205 46.31 25.09 -32.99
CA ARG A 205 46.08 23.64 -33.04
C ARG A 205 46.26 23.02 -31.66
N MET A 206 47.38 23.28 -30.98
CA MET A 206 47.63 22.75 -29.63
C MET A 206 46.53 23.15 -28.63
N LYS A 207 46.10 24.42 -28.67
CA LYS A 207 45.04 24.91 -27.78
C LYS A 207 43.70 24.19 -28.03
N LEU A 208 43.28 24.10 -29.29
CA LEU A 208 42.03 23.42 -29.65
C LEU A 208 42.06 21.93 -29.31
N MET A 209 43.21 21.27 -29.46
CA MET A 209 43.35 19.86 -29.08
C MET A 209 43.19 19.70 -27.56
N ALA A 210 43.77 20.59 -26.74
CA ALA A 210 43.60 20.55 -25.28
C ALA A 210 42.13 20.72 -24.84
N ASP A 211 41.43 21.70 -25.42
CA ASP A 211 40.04 22.01 -25.06
C ASP A 211 39.03 20.89 -25.43
N ASN A 212 39.37 19.98 -26.36
CA ASN A 212 38.48 18.89 -26.80
C ASN A 212 38.59 17.59 -25.98
N TYR A 213 39.62 17.41 -25.13
CA TYR A 213 39.79 16.20 -24.31
C TYR A 213 39.08 16.25 -22.96
N GLU A 214 38.73 17.44 -22.45
CA GLU A 214 38.04 17.58 -21.16
C GLU A 214 36.57 17.10 -21.20
N ASP A 215 35.91 17.16 -22.38
CA ASP A 215 34.50 16.79 -22.55
C ASP A 215 34.23 15.27 -22.42
N ASP A 216 35.22 14.42 -22.72
CA ASP A 216 35.07 12.95 -22.65
C ASP A 216 35.24 12.41 -21.21
N HIS A 217 35.99 13.10 -20.33
CA HIS A 217 36.22 12.65 -18.94
C HIS A 217 34.98 12.78 -18.04
N PHE A 218 34.09 13.75 -18.32
CA PHE A 218 32.86 13.91 -17.54
C PHE A 218 31.77 12.88 -17.88
N LYS A 219 31.81 12.25 -19.06
CA LYS A 219 30.79 11.28 -19.50
C LYS A 219 31.13 9.82 -19.24
N ALA A 220 32.41 9.45 -19.23
CA ALA A 220 32.83 8.09 -18.89
C ALA A 220 32.38 7.67 -17.46
N SER A 221 32.22 8.63 -16.55
CA SER A 221 31.74 8.39 -15.18
C SER A 221 30.24 8.12 -15.07
N ARG A 222 29.42 8.43 -16.10
CA ARG A 222 27.96 8.25 -16.05
C ARG A 222 27.42 7.11 -16.91
N SER A 223 28.17 6.57 -17.88
CA SER A 223 27.62 5.63 -18.88
C SER A 223 27.86 4.14 -18.62
N ASN A 224 28.54 3.75 -17.54
CA ASN A 224 28.80 2.34 -17.23
C ASN A 224 28.18 1.93 -15.88
N GLN A 225 26.85 1.89 -15.82
CA GLN A 225 26.13 1.17 -14.77
C GLN A 225 25.34 0.00 -15.37
N THR A 226 26.06 -1.03 -15.81
CA THR A 226 25.50 -2.39 -15.82
C THR A 226 26.56 -3.35 -15.26
N ASN A 227 26.27 -3.90 -14.06
CA ASN A 227 26.91 -5.09 -13.46
C ASN A 227 28.24 -5.00 -12.66
N HIS A 228 28.68 -3.85 -12.16
CA HIS A 228 29.74 -3.82 -11.12
C HIS A 228 29.23 -3.19 -9.82
N LYS A 229 29.51 -3.86 -8.69
CA LYS A 229 29.20 -3.38 -7.34
C LYS A 229 29.84 -1.99 -7.18
N PRO A 230 29.09 -0.95 -6.77
CA PRO A 230 29.61 0.41 -6.76
C PRO A 230 30.85 0.51 -5.86
N SER A 231 31.83 1.32 -6.29
CA SER A 231 33.03 1.61 -5.51
C SER A 231 32.65 2.26 -4.18
N PRO A 232 33.40 2.06 -3.08
CA PRO A 232 33.17 2.78 -1.81
C PRO A 232 32.99 4.30 -2.01
N ASP A 233 33.81 4.92 -2.86
CA ASP A 233 33.71 6.36 -3.16
C ASP A 233 32.39 6.74 -3.86
N GLN A 234 31.86 5.86 -4.72
CA GLN A 234 30.56 6.07 -5.37
C GLN A 234 29.41 5.97 -4.36
N ILE A 235 29.51 5.04 -3.40
CA ILE A 235 28.50 4.87 -2.34
C ILE A 235 28.52 6.09 -1.42
N ILE A 236 29.70 6.59 -1.04
CA ILE A 236 29.84 7.80 -0.24
C ILE A 236 29.24 8.99 -0.98
N GLN A 237 29.52 9.16 -2.27
CA GLN A 237 28.93 10.25 -3.06
C GLN A 237 27.39 10.18 -3.09
N SER A 238 26.82 8.99 -3.30
CA SER A 238 25.36 8.80 -3.25
C SER A 238 24.77 9.10 -1.86
N LEU A 239 25.46 8.72 -0.79
CA LEU A 239 25.07 9.02 0.59
C LEU A 239 25.02 10.53 0.86
N LEU A 240 26.02 11.29 0.39
CA LEU A 240 26.05 12.75 0.53
C LEU A 240 24.92 13.43 -0.25
N GLU A 241 24.61 12.94 -1.46
CA GLU A 241 23.50 13.45 -2.26
C GLU A 241 22.15 13.15 -1.59
N LEU A 242 21.98 11.97 -1.02
CA LEU A 242 20.79 11.60 -0.26
C LEU A 242 20.64 12.44 1.00
N ASP A 243 21.71 12.70 1.73
CA ASP A 243 21.67 13.56 2.93
C ASP A 243 21.31 15.02 2.59
N GLN A 244 21.85 15.54 1.48
CA GLN A 244 21.45 16.86 0.98
C GLN A 244 19.96 16.91 0.60
N ASN A 245 19.44 15.85 -0.03
CA ASN A 245 18.02 15.74 -0.35
C ASN A 245 17.15 15.61 0.90
N ARG A 246 17.59 14.83 1.89
CA ARG A 246 16.94 14.69 3.19
C ARG A 246 16.83 16.04 3.89
N SER A 247 17.90 16.84 3.89
CA SER A 247 17.91 18.19 4.46
C SER A 247 16.91 19.12 3.79
N LYS A 248 16.84 19.11 2.45
CA LYS A 248 15.82 19.87 1.69
C LYS A 248 14.41 19.39 2.01
N LEU A 249 14.21 18.08 2.12
CA LEU A 249 12.91 17.49 2.42
C LEU A 249 12.44 17.83 3.84
N LYS A 250 13.33 17.82 4.83
CA LYS A 250 13.04 18.30 6.19
C LYS A 250 12.60 19.77 6.17
N LEU A 251 13.31 20.63 5.43
CA LEU A 251 12.94 22.04 5.31
C LEU A 251 11.56 22.21 4.66
N TYR A 252 11.27 21.43 3.61
CA TYR A 252 9.99 21.43 2.93
C TYR A 252 8.84 20.98 3.85
N ILE A 253 9.02 19.88 4.57
CA ILE A 253 8.07 19.40 5.59
C ILE A 253 7.84 20.48 6.66
N GLY A 254 8.90 21.15 7.11
CA GLY A 254 8.80 22.25 8.07
C GLY A 254 7.95 23.41 7.53
N HIS A 255 8.13 23.77 6.26
CA HIS A 255 7.32 24.80 5.60
C HIS A 255 5.84 24.40 5.49
N LEU A 256 5.55 23.18 5.02
CA LEU A 256 4.17 22.68 4.94
C LEU A 256 3.50 22.67 6.31
N THR A 257 4.23 22.21 7.32
CA THR A 257 3.75 22.16 8.71
C THR A 257 3.42 23.57 9.23
N ALA A 258 4.26 24.57 8.95
CA ALA A 258 4.01 25.95 9.33
C ALA A 258 2.76 26.53 8.64
N LEU A 259 2.62 26.31 7.33
CA LEU A 259 1.43 26.74 6.58
C LEU A 259 0.14 26.14 7.15
N CYS A 260 0.15 24.86 7.52
CA CYS A 260 -0.99 24.23 8.17
C CYS A 260 -1.33 24.88 9.51
N HIS A 261 -0.33 25.17 10.36
CA HIS A 261 -0.55 25.81 11.66
C HIS A 261 -1.14 27.22 11.54
N ASP A 262 -0.68 28.00 10.57
CA ASP A 262 -1.16 29.37 10.33
C ASP A 262 -2.62 29.41 9.86
N ARG A 263 -3.12 28.31 9.28
CA ARG A 263 -4.47 28.22 8.70
C ARG A 263 -5.44 27.51 9.63
N ASP A 264 -5.17 26.25 9.94
CA ASP A 264 -5.91 25.47 10.94
C ASP A 264 -5.02 24.34 11.48
N PRO A 265 -4.60 24.41 12.76
CA PRO A 265 -3.81 23.36 13.39
C PRO A 265 -4.45 21.96 13.35
N LEU A 266 -5.77 21.87 13.16
CA LEU A 266 -6.49 20.58 13.06
C LEU A 266 -6.14 19.80 11.79
N ILE A 267 -5.59 20.44 10.75
CA ILE A 267 -5.15 19.78 9.50
C ILE A 267 -4.07 18.73 9.80
N LEU A 268 -3.24 18.97 10.82
CA LEU A 268 -2.15 18.07 11.22
C LEU A 268 -2.58 17.08 12.31
N ARG A 269 -3.87 17.02 12.65
CA ARG A 269 -4.34 16.19 13.76
C ARG A 269 -4.09 14.70 13.47
N GLY A 270 -3.31 14.07 14.34
CA GLY A 270 -2.98 12.64 14.21
C GLY A 270 -1.74 12.36 13.37
N LEU A 271 -1.10 13.39 12.79
CA LEU A 271 0.19 13.26 12.14
C LEU A 271 1.33 13.38 13.15
N THR A 272 2.25 12.41 13.14
CA THR A 272 3.47 12.45 13.95
C THR A 272 4.67 12.35 13.01
N PRO A 273 5.63 13.29 13.06
CA PRO A 273 6.83 13.20 12.23
C PRO A 273 7.62 11.91 12.52
N PRO A 274 8.20 11.27 11.49
CA PRO A 274 9.06 10.11 11.69
C PRO A 274 10.31 10.46 12.50
N ALA A 275 10.94 9.47 13.13
CA ALA A 275 12.12 9.68 13.98
C ALA A 275 13.26 10.35 13.20
N SER A 276 13.40 10.01 11.92
CA SER A 276 14.37 10.57 10.98
C SER A 276 14.23 12.09 10.77
N TYR A 277 13.05 12.67 11.02
CA TYR A 277 12.80 14.11 10.92
C TYR A 277 13.53 14.90 12.00
N ASN A 278 13.49 14.41 13.24
CA ASN A 278 14.02 15.10 14.43
C ASN A 278 15.47 14.74 14.75
N ALA A 279 16.11 13.90 13.95
CA ALA A 279 17.54 13.61 14.08
C ALA A 279 18.34 14.86 13.68
N ASP A 280 18.93 15.55 14.67
CA ASP A 280 19.98 16.54 14.47
C ASP A 280 21.31 15.80 14.36
N ASP A 281 21.69 15.50 13.12
CA ASP A 281 22.93 14.80 12.84
C ASP A 281 24.03 15.82 12.55
N ASP A 282 25.14 15.74 13.30
CA ASP A 282 26.35 16.52 13.03
C ASP A 282 26.94 16.04 11.70
N GLN A 283 26.55 16.71 10.61
CA GLN A 283 26.90 16.36 9.24
C GLN A 283 28.42 16.20 9.07
N ALA A 284 29.22 17.08 9.69
CA ALA A 284 30.66 17.02 9.59
C ALA A 284 31.24 15.78 10.30
N ALA A 285 30.65 15.37 11.44
CA ALA A 285 31.05 14.15 12.11
C ALA A 285 30.66 12.89 11.30
N TRP A 286 29.46 12.90 10.69
CA TRP A 286 28.98 11.80 9.85
C TRP A 286 29.84 11.62 8.58
N GLU A 287 30.16 12.70 7.88
CA GLU A 287 31.04 12.68 6.69
C GLU A 287 32.42 12.11 7.00
N ASN A 288 33.00 12.48 8.15
CA ASN A 288 34.28 11.93 8.61
C ASN A 288 34.19 10.44 8.97
N GLU A 289 33.03 9.97 9.40
CA GLU A 289 32.82 8.56 9.73
C GLU A 289 32.61 7.72 8.48
N LEU A 290 31.90 8.23 7.47
CA LEU A 290 31.74 7.58 6.16
C LEU A 290 33.09 7.22 5.53
N GLN A 291 34.09 8.10 5.63
CA GLN A 291 35.43 7.85 5.09
C GLN A 291 36.17 6.69 5.79
N LYS A 292 35.74 6.29 6.99
CA LYS A 292 36.36 5.21 7.78
C LYS A 292 35.60 3.88 7.67
N MET A 293 34.40 3.88 7.10
CA MET A 293 33.56 2.70 7.00
C MET A 293 34.06 1.71 5.95
N THR A 294 33.85 0.43 6.21
CA THR A 294 34.04 -0.63 5.22
C THR A 294 32.92 -0.63 4.16
N GLN A 295 33.15 -1.28 3.02
CA GLN A 295 32.17 -1.33 1.94
C GLN A 295 30.81 -1.93 2.38
N GLU A 296 30.82 -2.95 3.23
CA GLU A 296 29.58 -3.56 3.75
C GLU A 296 28.83 -2.60 4.69
N GLN A 297 29.56 -1.85 5.52
CA GLN A 297 28.96 -0.83 6.39
C GLN A 297 28.38 0.32 5.60
N LEU A 298 29.07 0.79 4.55
CA LEU A 298 28.57 1.82 3.64
C LEU A 298 27.29 1.39 2.93
N GLN A 299 27.19 0.11 2.53
CA GLN A 299 25.96 -0.42 1.94
C GLN A 299 24.81 -0.48 2.94
N SER A 300 25.07 -0.92 4.16
CA SER A 300 24.06 -0.94 5.22
C SER A 300 23.59 0.46 5.60
N GLU A 301 24.49 1.45 5.63
CA GLU A 301 24.14 2.84 5.92
C GLU A 301 23.36 3.45 4.75
N LEU A 302 23.69 3.10 3.50
CA LEU A 302 22.92 3.52 2.32
C LEU A 302 21.47 3.03 2.38
N GLU A 303 21.25 1.73 2.64
CA GLU A 303 19.89 1.17 2.77
C GLU A 303 19.09 1.86 3.89
N LYS A 304 19.76 2.16 5.02
CA LYS A 304 19.15 2.87 6.14
C LYS A 304 18.76 4.30 5.77
N VAL A 305 19.66 5.07 5.15
CA VAL A 305 19.41 6.46 4.74
C VAL A 305 18.32 6.52 3.66
N GLU A 306 18.30 5.57 2.72
CA GLU A 306 17.23 5.44 1.73
C GLU A 306 15.87 5.17 2.40
N GLY A 307 15.82 4.29 3.39
CA GLY A 307 14.63 4.02 4.20
C GLY A 307 14.14 5.26 4.94
N ASP A 308 15.03 5.92 5.68
CA ASP A 308 14.72 7.16 6.41
C ASP A 308 14.16 8.26 5.49
N ASN A 309 14.74 8.39 4.29
CA ASN A 309 14.32 9.38 3.30
C ASN A 309 12.96 9.01 2.68
N ALA A 310 12.68 7.73 2.48
CA ALA A 310 11.37 7.26 2.02
C ALA A 310 10.27 7.54 3.06
N GLU A 311 10.53 7.31 4.35
CA GLU A 311 9.60 7.65 5.43
C GLU A 311 9.31 9.16 5.48
N LEU A 312 10.34 10.00 5.32
CA LEU A 312 10.17 11.44 5.24
C LEU A 312 9.33 11.87 4.04
N GLN A 313 9.56 11.24 2.89
CA GLN A 313 8.80 11.53 1.67
C GLN A 313 7.34 11.14 1.82
N GLU A 314 7.05 9.99 2.42
CA GLU A 314 5.69 9.55 2.73
C GLU A 314 5.00 10.51 3.70
N PHE A 315 5.72 10.99 4.71
CA PHE A 315 5.20 11.97 5.66
C PHE A 315 4.86 13.30 4.97
N ALA A 316 5.75 13.81 4.10
CA ALA A 316 5.49 15.01 3.31
C ALA A 316 4.25 14.86 2.42
N ASN A 317 4.12 13.71 1.74
CA ASN A 317 2.97 13.40 0.91
C ASN A 317 1.67 13.33 1.73
N THR A 318 1.73 12.77 2.94
CA THR A 318 0.59 12.72 3.85
C THR A 318 0.13 14.12 4.26
N ILE A 319 1.06 15.03 4.57
CA ILE A 319 0.73 16.43 4.85
C ILE A 319 0.08 17.10 3.63
N LEU A 320 0.66 16.93 2.44
CA LEU A 320 0.08 17.47 1.20
C LEU A 320 -1.33 16.96 0.93
N GLN A 321 -1.60 15.68 1.22
CA GLN A 321 -2.95 15.11 1.10
C GLN A 321 -3.91 15.75 2.10
N GLN A 322 -3.51 15.93 3.36
CA GLN A 322 -4.34 16.63 4.35
C GLN A 322 -4.63 18.08 3.94
N ILE A 323 -3.64 18.77 3.38
CA ILE A 323 -3.82 20.12 2.82
C ILE A 323 -4.82 20.09 1.66
N ALA A 324 -4.69 19.13 0.73
CA ALA A 324 -5.59 19.00 -0.41
C ALA A 324 -7.05 18.79 0.01
N ASP A 325 -7.27 17.98 1.05
CA ASP A 325 -8.60 17.60 1.51
C ASP A 325 -9.29 18.73 2.32
N HIS A 326 -8.51 19.53 3.06
CA HIS A 326 -9.06 20.52 4.01
C HIS A 326 -8.92 21.97 3.55
N CYS A 327 -7.86 22.32 2.82
CA CYS A 327 -7.53 23.69 2.41
C CYS A 327 -6.78 23.72 1.06
N PRO A 328 -7.44 23.37 -0.06
CA PRO A 328 -6.80 23.25 -1.38
C PRO A 328 -6.25 24.58 -1.92
N ASP A 329 -6.68 25.74 -1.41
CA ASP A 329 -6.15 27.06 -1.73
C ASP A 329 -4.68 27.24 -1.27
N ILE A 330 -4.25 26.48 -0.26
CA ILE A 330 -2.85 26.45 0.19
C ILE A 330 -1.95 25.74 -0.83
N LEU A 331 -2.47 24.76 -1.58
CA LEU A 331 -1.68 24.08 -2.61
C LEU A 331 -1.21 25.04 -3.70
N GLU A 332 -2.02 26.04 -4.04
CA GLU A 332 -1.64 27.08 -5.02
C GLU A 332 -0.46 27.92 -4.50
N GLN A 333 -0.45 28.25 -3.20
CA GLN A 333 0.67 28.95 -2.55
C GLN A 333 1.95 28.10 -2.52
N VAL A 334 1.82 26.80 -2.25
CA VAL A 334 2.94 25.85 -2.27
C VAL A 334 3.51 25.71 -3.69
N VAL A 335 2.66 25.59 -4.70
CA VAL A 335 3.08 25.51 -6.11
C VAL A 335 3.77 26.80 -6.54
N SER A 336 3.21 27.97 -6.24
CA SER A 336 3.85 29.26 -6.57
C SER A 336 5.20 29.43 -5.88
N ALA A 337 5.33 29.04 -4.61
CA ALA A 337 6.61 29.11 -3.89
C ALA A 337 7.68 28.16 -4.48
N LEU A 338 7.27 26.99 -4.97
CA LEU A 338 8.16 26.04 -5.65
C LEU A 338 8.59 26.55 -7.03
N GLU A 339 7.69 27.21 -7.78
CA GLU A 339 7.99 27.83 -9.07
C GLU A 339 8.92 29.04 -8.95
N GLU A 340 8.81 29.82 -7.87
CA GLU A 340 9.71 30.96 -7.59
C GLU A 340 11.11 30.53 -7.11
N SER A 341 11.25 29.29 -6.62
CA SER A 341 12.50 28.74 -6.05
C SER A 341 13.31 27.90 -7.04
N SER A 342 12.77 27.62 -8.24
CA SER A 342 13.40 26.81 -9.31
C SER A 342 13.99 27.67 -10.41
#